data_AF-A0A2D8D1K2-F1
#
_entry.id   AF-A0A2D8D1K2-F1
#
_cell.length_a   1.000
_cell.length_b   1.000
_cell.length_c   1.000
_cell.angle_alpha   90.00
_cell.angle_beta   90.00
_cell.angle_gamma   90.00
#
_symmetry.space_group_name_H-M   'P 1'
#
loop_
_entity.id
_entity.type
_entity.pdbx_description
1 polymer ?
#
loop_
_entity_poly.entity_id
_entity_poly.type
_entity_poly.pdbx_seq_one_letter_code
_entity_poly.pdbx_strand_id
1 'polypeptide(L)'
;MHEGVLVRVDVMERLPDGGWHVAEVKSSTAPKDYHVGDLATQVWVLQGCGIDVRSAAIRHVDNRFILQVPGELDGLLHDADMLGKLDGIIAGRDEVVRSVRPVLNGEEPQTAPGDHCSSPHDCEFAAHCRRGEPLPPEWPVTVLPRGAGAAWRVRGYDDLLDVPPDRLSGVNAIVHVATVSGTPFHDRGGAAAEMMQ
;
A
#
# COMPACT_ATOMS: atom_id res chain seq x y z
N MET A 1 14.95 13.55 15.19
CA MET A 1 14.88 14.32 13.93
C MET A 1 16.29 14.51 13.45
N HIS A 2 16.55 14.25 12.17
CA HIS A 2 17.87 14.37 11.56
C HIS A 2 17.70 15.03 10.18
N GLU A 3 18.52 16.03 9.85
CA GLU A 3 18.43 16.78 8.59
C GLU A 3 17.02 17.32 8.25
N GLY A 4 16.27 17.73 9.29
CA GLY A 4 14.89 18.22 9.14
C GLY A 4 13.85 17.13 8.89
N VAL A 5 14.24 15.85 8.84
CA VAL A 5 13.34 14.70 8.72
C VAL A 5 12.94 14.21 10.12
N LEU A 6 11.63 14.15 10.34
CA LEU A 6 11.04 13.57 11.54
C LEU A 6 10.52 12.17 11.22
N VAL A 7 10.82 11.21 12.08
CA VAL A 7 10.26 9.86 12.04
C VAL A 7 9.55 9.56 13.34
N ARG A 8 8.51 8.73 13.26
CA ARG A 8 7.89 8.07 14.40
C ARG A 8 8.04 6.57 14.18
N VAL A 9 8.81 5.95 15.06
CA VAL A 9 9.09 4.52 15.04
C VAL A 9 7.98 3.80 15.79
N ASP A 10 7.47 2.70 15.26
CA ASP A 10 6.39 1.94 15.91
C ASP A 10 6.84 1.32 17.23
N VAL A 11 7.98 0.62 17.21
CA VAL A 11 8.53 -0.08 18.38
C VAL A 11 10.03 0.16 18.50
N MET A 12 10.46 0.51 19.71
CA MET A 12 11.86 0.56 20.12
C MET A 12 12.05 -0.24 21.40
N GLU A 13 12.89 -1.26 21.34
CA GLU A 13 13.17 -2.17 22.44
C GLU A 13 14.64 -2.06 22.84
N ARG A 14 14.90 -1.91 24.15
CA ARG A 14 16.28 -1.88 24.66
C ARG A 14 16.85 -3.30 24.64
N LEU A 15 17.98 -3.49 23.97
CA LEU A 15 18.68 -4.77 23.98
C LEU A 15 19.51 -4.94 25.27
N PRO A 16 19.74 -6.17 25.73
CA PRO A 16 20.50 -6.45 26.96
C PRO A 16 21.92 -5.86 26.95
N ASP A 17 22.53 -5.75 25.78
CA ASP A 17 23.88 -5.22 25.55
C ASP A 17 23.92 -3.68 25.41
N GLY A 18 22.78 -3.02 25.60
CA GLY A 18 22.64 -1.57 25.67
C GLY A 18 22.25 -0.88 24.36
N GLY A 19 22.23 -1.59 23.23
CA GLY A 19 21.74 -1.05 21.95
C GLY A 19 20.22 -1.05 21.84
N TRP A 20 19.71 -0.70 20.67
CA TRP A 20 18.28 -0.70 20.35
C TRP A 20 17.93 -1.69 19.26
N HIS A 21 16.83 -2.42 19.49
CA HIS A 21 16.07 -3.09 18.46
C HIS A 21 14.93 -2.17 18.02
N VAL A 22 14.75 -2.06 16.70
CA VAL A 22 13.74 -1.23 16.06
C VAL A 22 12.86 -2.12 15.21
N ALA A 23 11.54 -1.99 15.35
CA ALA A 23 10.60 -2.72 14.51
C ALA A 23 9.54 -1.81 13.91
N GLU A 24 9.33 -1.97 12.60
CA GLU A 24 8.19 -1.41 11.86
C GLU A 24 7.11 -2.51 11.79
N VAL A 25 5.91 -2.23 12.30
CA VAL A 25 4.87 -3.24 12.49
C VAL A 25 3.89 -3.21 11.32
N LYS A 26 3.65 -4.38 10.71
CA LYS A 26 2.74 -4.54 9.57
C LYS A 26 1.73 -5.66 9.84
N SER A 27 0.48 -5.45 9.41
CA SER A 27 -0.58 -6.46 9.48
C SER A 27 -0.50 -7.53 8.39
N SER A 28 0.49 -7.47 7.50
CA SER A 28 0.77 -8.51 6.52
C SER A 28 1.39 -9.74 7.17
N THR A 29 1.50 -10.82 6.41
CA THR A 29 2.14 -12.07 6.84
C THR A 29 3.58 -12.23 6.35
N ALA A 30 4.06 -11.24 5.60
CA ALA A 30 5.42 -11.16 5.11
C ALA A 30 5.84 -9.69 4.88
N PRO A 31 7.15 -9.38 4.91
CA PRO A 31 7.67 -8.10 4.46
C PRO A 31 7.38 -7.85 2.98
N LYS A 32 7.26 -6.58 2.60
CA LYS A 32 7.15 -6.11 1.21
C LYS A 32 8.23 -5.08 0.95
N ASP A 33 8.68 -4.96 -0.29
CA ASP A 33 9.83 -4.13 -0.65
C ASP A 33 9.69 -2.66 -0.21
N TYR A 34 8.50 -2.09 -0.29
CA TYR A 34 8.27 -0.70 0.13
C TYR A 34 8.40 -0.50 1.65
N HIS A 35 8.15 -1.52 2.48
CA HIS A 35 8.34 -1.43 3.94
C HIS A 35 9.82 -1.22 4.31
N VAL A 36 10.73 -1.74 3.49
CA VAL A 36 12.18 -1.62 3.70
C VAL A 36 12.63 -0.16 3.59
N GLY A 37 11.99 0.61 2.71
CA GLY A 37 12.26 2.03 2.53
C GLY A 37 11.91 2.86 3.77
N ASP A 38 10.77 2.57 4.40
CA ASP A 38 10.32 3.24 5.62
C ASP A 38 11.30 2.96 6.77
N LEU A 39 11.58 1.67 7.02
CA LEU A 39 12.50 1.24 8.07
C LEU A 39 13.91 1.82 7.88
N ALA A 40 14.44 1.82 6.65
CA ALA A 40 15.73 2.44 6.35
C ALA A 40 15.76 3.94 6.70
N THR A 41 14.68 4.68 6.41
CA THR A 41 14.57 6.10 6.76
C THR A 41 14.54 6.30 8.27
N GLN A 42 13.79 5.46 8.99
CA GLN A 42 13.75 5.48 10.45
C GLN A 42 15.14 5.24 11.05
N VAL A 43 15.83 4.18 10.62
CA VAL A 43 17.18 3.84 11.09
C VAL A 43 18.17 4.95 10.78
N TRP A 44 18.16 5.51 9.57
CA TRP A 44 19.00 6.65 9.19
C TRP A 44 18.77 7.86 10.11
N VAL A 45 17.51 8.22 10.40
CA VAL A 45 17.22 9.33 11.34
C VAL A 45 17.68 9.01 12.76
N LEU A 46 17.46 7.79 13.26
CA LEU A 46 17.88 7.37 14.61
C LEU A 46 19.41 7.43 14.75
N GLN A 47 20.15 6.86 13.80
CA GLN A 47 21.61 6.88 13.78
C GLN A 47 22.15 8.31 13.68
N GLY A 48 21.53 9.15 12.84
CA GLY A 48 21.85 10.57 12.74
C GLY A 48 21.55 11.38 14.02
N CYS A 49 20.77 10.82 14.94
CA CYS A 49 20.53 11.35 16.29
C CYS A 49 21.47 10.74 17.35
N GLY A 50 22.42 9.89 16.96
CA GLY A 50 23.35 9.20 17.87
C GLY A 50 22.75 7.98 18.58
N ILE A 51 21.62 7.45 18.10
CA ILE A 51 21.00 6.26 18.67
C ILE A 51 21.66 5.01 18.07
N ASP A 52 22.20 4.16 18.95
CA ASP A 52 22.85 2.89 18.59
C ASP A 52 21.82 1.80 18.25
N VAL A 53 21.39 1.77 16.98
CA VAL A 53 20.50 0.73 16.44
C VAL A 53 21.33 -0.51 16.09
N ARG A 54 21.12 -1.61 16.82
CA ARG A 54 21.84 -2.87 16.62
C ARG A 54 21.00 -3.96 15.98
N SER A 55 19.68 -3.77 15.89
CA SER A 55 18.76 -4.67 15.20
C SER A 55 17.60 -3.87 14.63
N ALA A 56 17.17 -4.21 13.42
CA ALA A 56 16.05 -3.57 12.75
C ALA A 56 15.23 -4.63 11.99
N ALA A 57 13.91 -4.65 12.20
CA ALA A 57 13.04 -5.67 11.62
C ALA A 57 11.75 -5.09 11.05
N ILE A 58 11.19 -5.82 10.07
CA ILE A 58 9.76 -5.73 9.77
C ILE A 58 9.06 -6.77 10.63
N ARG A 59 8.28 -6.31 11.61
CA ARG A 59 7.47 -7.15 12.48
C ARG A 59 6.11 -7.39 11.81
N HIS A 60 5.77 -8.65 11.58
CA HIS A 60 4.57 -9.02 10.82
C HIS A 60 3.82 -10.18 11.49
N VAL A 61 2.60 -10.46 11.04
CA VAL A 61 1.81 -11.59 11.57
C VAL A 61 2.46 -12.91 11.13
N ASP A 62 2.64 -13.87 12.05
CA ASP A 62 2.98 -15.25 11.70
C ASP A 62 1.72 -15.96 11.20
N ASN A 63 1.70 -16.35 9.93
CA ASN A 63 0.55 -17.03 9.32
C ASN A 63 0.37 -18.48 9.81
N ARG A 64 1.26 -18.99 10.67
CA ARG A 64 1.15 -20.28 11.34
C ARG A 64 0.61 -20.16 12.76
N PHE A 65 0.44 -18.93 13.28
CA PHE A 65 -0.13 -18.71 14.60
C PHE A 65 -1.59 -19.18 14.66
N ILE A 66 -1.93 -19.92 15.72
CA ILE A 66 -3.29 -20.38 16.01
C ILE A 66 -3.64 -19.89 17.41
N LEU A 67 -4.70 -19.06 17.51
CA LEU A 67 -5.22 -18.62 18.80
C LEU A 67 -5.91 -19.79 19.51
N GLN A 68 -5.26 -20.36 20.53
CA GLN A 68 -5.83 -21.45 21.33
C GLN A 68 -6.68 -20.93 22.50
N VAL A 69 -6.19 -19.89 23.16
CA VAL A 69 -6.85 -19.25 24.30
C VAL A 69 -7.00 -17.76 24.02
N PRO A 70 -8.20 -17.18 24.14
CA PRO A 70 -8.39 -15.74 23.96
C PRO A 70 -7.45 -14.93 24.84
N GLY A 71 -6.65 -14.05 24.23
CA GLY A 71 -5.68 -13.20 24.91
C GLY A 71 -4.26 -13.76 24.99
N GLU A 72 -4.04 -15.04 24.70
CA GLU A 72 -2.69 -15.62 24.57
C GLU A 72 -2.17 -15.39 23.14
N LEU A 73 -1.46 -14.27 22.96
CA LEU A 73 -0.97 -13.80 21.64
C LEU A 73 0.51 -14.08 21.41
N ASP A 74 1.15 -14.85 22.29
CA ASP A 74 2.56 -15.21 22.14
C ASP A 74 2.77 -16.00 20.84
N GLY A 75 3.70 -15.53 20.00
CA GLY A 75 3.95 -16.09 18.67
C GLY A 75 3.05 -15.54 17.56
N LEU A 76 2.14 -14.61 17.84
CA LEU A 76 1.35 -13.93 16.80
C LEU A 76 2.25 -13.10 15.86
N LEU A 77 3.28 -12.47 16.40
CA LEU A 77 4.18 -11.60 15.67
C LEU A 77 5.53 -12.28 15.42
N HIS A 78 6.06 -12.08 14.22
CA HIS A 78 7.35 -12.57 13.77
C HIS A 78 8.19 -11.40 13.23
N ASP A 79 9.47 -11.37 13.63
CA ASP A 79 10.43 -10.38 13.15
C ASP A 79 11.23 -10.94 11.98
N ALA A 80 11.09 -10.30 10.82
CA ALA A 80 12.00 -10.50 9.71
C ALA A 80 13.14 -9.49 9.83
N ASP A 81 14.34 -9.96 10.19
CA ASP A 81 15.54 -9.11 10.28
C ASP A 81 15.87 -8.48 8.92
N MET A 82 16.03 -7.16 8.95
CA MET A 82 16.33 -6.34 7.79
C MET A 82 17.60 -5.53 7.93
N LEU A 83 18.26 -5.46 9.09
CA LEU A 83 19.32 -4.48 9.32
C LEU A 83 20.42 -4.53 8.25
N GLY A 84 20.93 -5.73 7.95
CA GLY A 84 21.95 -5.94 6.92
C GLY A 84 21.50 -5.69 5.48
N LYS A 85 20.21 -5.43 5.24
CA LYS A 85 19.63 -5.08 3.94
C LYS A 85 19.36 -3.59 3.79
N LEU A 86 19.51 -2.78 4.85
CA LEU A 86 19.17 -1.36 4.83
C LEU A 86 20.30 -0.47 4.28
N ASP A 87 21.56 -0.91 4.36
CA ASP A 87 22.74 -0.08 4.10
C ASP A 87 22.70 0.66 2.75
N GLY A 88 22.35 -0.04 1.67
CA GLY A 88 22.27 0.56 0.33
C GLY A 88 21.21 1.65 0.23
N ILE A 89 20.10 1.49 0.95
CA ILE A 89 19.01 2.48 0.98
C ILE A 89 19.39 3.66 1.88
N ILE A 90 19.98 3.38 3.05
CA ILE A 90 20.45 4.38 4.02
C ILE A 90 21.48 5.31 3.36
N ALA A 91 22.44 4.76 2.60
CA ALA A 91 23.47 5.53 1.92
C ALA A 91 22.91 6.60 0.95
N GLY A 92 21.71 6.39 0.39
CA GLY A 92 21.04 7.34 -0.50
C GLY A 92 20.16 8.38 0.20
N ARG A 93 19.93 8.27 1.52
CA ARG A 93 18.92 9.10 2.22
C ARG A 93 19.26 10.58 2.23
N ASP A 94 20.53 10.93 2.43
CA ASP A 94 20.98 12.33 2.36
C ASP A 94 20.68 12.96 1.00
N GLU A 95 20.84 12.19 -0.09
CA GLU A 95 20.56 12.66 -1.44
C GLU A 95 19.08 12.85 -1.70
N VAL A 96 18.24 11.92 -1.25
CA VAL A 96 16.78 12.06 -1.31
C VAL A 96 16.34 13.31 -0.56
N VAL A 97 16.85 13.55 0.65
CA VAL A 97 16.51 14.76 1.41
C VAL A 97 16.95 16.02 0.67
N ARG A 98 18.17 16.02 0.10
CA ARG A 98 18.67 17.14 -0.71
C ARG A 98 17.81 17.41 -1.95
N SER A 99 17.32 16.38 -2.63
CA SER A 99 16.52 16.52 -3.85
C SER A 99 15.08 16.96 -3.60
N VAL A 100 14.50 16.56 -2.46
CA VAL A 100 13.11 16.91 -2.09
C VAL A 100 12.99 18.33 -1.51
N ARG A 101 14.03 18.85 -0.85
CA ARG A 101 14.01 20.19 -0.22
C ARG A 101 13.60 21.32 -1.17
N PRO A 102 14.13 21.44 -2.40
CA PRO A 102 13.70 22.48 -3.34
C PRO A 102 12.22 22.35 -3.73
N VAL A 103 11.70 21.11 -3.84
CA VAL A 103 10.29 20.86 -4.17
C VAL A 103 9.37 21.34 -3.05
N LEU A 104 9.73 21.06 -1.79
CA LEU A 104 8.93 21.49 -0.62
C LEU A 104 8.95 23.00 -0.39
N ASN A 105 10.00 23.71 -0.82
CA ASN A 105 10.13 25.16 -0.69
C ASN A 105 9.68 25.93 -1.94
N GLY A 106 9.33 25.21 -3.01
CA GLY A 106 8.94 25.79 -4.29
C GLY A 106 7.43 26.02 -4.41
N GLU A 107 7.03 26.45 -5.59
CA GLU A 107 5.61 26.48 -5.98
C GLU A 107 5.09 25.07 -6.30
N GLU A 108 3.77 24.93 -6.41
CA GLU A 108 3.11 23.68 -6.82
C GLU A 108 3.71 23.19 -8.15
N PRO A 109 4.17 21.92 -8.22
CA PRO A 109 4.80 21.38 -9.41
C PRO A 109 3.84 21.39 -10.60
N GLN A 110 4.31 21.86 -11.76
CA GLN A 110 3.53 21.93 -12.99
C GLN A 110 3.51 20.57 -13.72
N THR A 111 3.01 19.53 -13.03
CA THR A 111 2.90 18.16 -13.54
C THR A 111 1.43 17.76 -13.62
N ALA A 112 0.98 17.31 -14.79
CA ALA A 112 -0.39 16.82 -14.96
C ALA A 112 -0.60 15.50 -14.18
N PRO A 113 -1.80 15.24 -13.63
CA PRO A 113 -2.12 13.97 -12.99
C PRO A 113 -1.84 12.76 -13.90
N GLY A 114 -1.33 11.67 -13.33
CA GLY A 114 -0.96 10.47 -14.10
C GLY A 114 -0.71 9.25 -13.21
N ASP A 115 0.08 8.28 -13.70
CA ASP A 115 0.32 6.99 -13.02
C ASP A 115 0.93 7.15 -11.62
N HIS A 116 1.65 8.25 -11.37
CA HIS A 116 2.20 8.58 -10.05
C HIS A 116 1.13 8.92 -9.01
N CYS A 117 -0.12 9.18 -9.42
CA CYS A 117 -1.22 9.48 -8.50
C CYS A 117 -1.82 8.24 -7.84
N SER A 118 -1.49 7.03 -8.29
CA SER A 118 -2.11 5.78 -7.83
C SER A 118 -1.11 4.65 -7.53
N SER A 119 0.19 4.93 -7.56
CA SER A 119 1.23 3.93 -7.36
C SER A 119 2.37 4.48 -6.49
N PRO A 120 2.80 3.77 -5.44
CA PRO A 120 2.28 2.48 -4.96
C PRO A 120 0.95 2.57 -4.18
N HIS A 121 0.53 3.79 -3.83
CA HIS A 121 -0.71 4.08 -3.12
C HIS A 121 -1.41 5.29 -3.75
N ASP A 122 -2.67 5.49 -3.42
CA ASP A 122 -3.44 6.64 -3.87
C ASP A 122 -2.86 7.94 -3.30
N CYS A 123 -2.64 8.92 -4.17
CA CYS A 123 -2.16 10.24 -3.79
C CYS A 123 -3.27 11.00 -3.05
N GLU A 124 -2.97 11.43 -1.83
CA GLU A 124 -3.89 12.22 -0.99
C GLU A 124 -4.28 13.58 -1.60
N PHE A 125 -3.47 14.09 -2.54
CA PHE A 125 -3.73 15.34 -3.25
C PHE A 125 -4.45 15.15 -4.59
N ALA A 126 -4.79 13.92 -4.99
CA ALA A 126 -5.38 13.64 -6.30
C ALA A 126 -6.64 14.48 -6.58
N ALA A 127 -7.50 14.68 -5.58
CA ALA A 127 -8.70 15.51 -5.71
C ALA A 127 -8.37 16.98 -6.00
N HIS A 128 -7.30 17.52 -5.40
CA HIS A 128 -6.86 18.90 -5.63
C HIS A 128 -6.34 19.07 -7.06
N CYS A 129 -5.48 18.15 -7.51
CA CYS A 129 -4.87 18.22 -8.83
C CYS A 129 -5.89 17.97 -9.95
N ARG A 130 -6.92 17.15 -9.70
CA ARG A 130 -7.97 16.80 -10.68
C ARG A 130 -9.21 17.70 -10.63
N ARG A 131 -9.21 18.77 -9.83
CA ARG A 131 -10.38 19.66 -9.63
C ARG A 131 -10.95 20.28 -10.92
N GLY A 132 -10.15 20.36 -11.98
CA GLY A 132 -10.56 20.89 -13.30
C GLY A 132 -10.87 19.80 -14.33
N GLU A 133 -10.68 18.53 -13.99
CA GLU A 133 -11.05 17.41 -14.85
C GLU A 133 -12.57 17.21 -14.79
N PRO A 134 -13.21 16.76 -15.88
CA PRO A 134 -14.58 16.26 -15.81
C PRO A 134 -14.67 15.21 -14.71
N LEU A 135 -15.77 15.22 -13.95
CA LEU A 135 -16.03 14.15 -13.00
C LEU A 135 -16.00 12.81 -13.75
N PRO A 136 -15.39 11.77 -13.16
CA PRO A 136 -15.48 10.44 -13.76
C PRO A 136 -16.95 10.05 -13.88
N PRO A 137 -17.30 9.19 -14.86
CA PRO A 137 -18.63 8.62 -14.94
C PRO A 137 -19.02 7.93 -13.62
N GLU A 138 -20.32 7.82 -13.36
CA GLU A 138 -20.83 7.17 -12.15
C GLU A 138 -20.35 5.71 -12.06
N TRP A 139 -20.26 5.05 -13.21
CA TRP A 139 -19.83 3.66 -13.33
C TRP A 139 -18.60 3.55 -14.23
N PRO A 140 -17.40 3.98 -13.79
CA PRO A 140 -16.24 3.92 -14.65
C PRO A 140 -15.90 2.47 -15.00
N VAL A 141 -15.46 2.21 -16.24
CA VAL A 141 -15.10 0.85 -16.68
C VAL A 141 -14.00 0.19 -15.82
N THR A 142 -13.27 0.97 -15.02
CA THR A 142 -12.32 0.48 -14.01
C THR A 142 -12.95 -0.31 -12.88
N VAL A 143 -14.28 -0.29 -12.71
CA VAL A 143 -15.02 -1.17 -11.79
C VAL A 143 -14.94 -2.65 -12.22
N LEU A 144 -14.60 -2.91 -13.49
CA LEU A 144 -14.44 -4.28 -13.97
C LEU A 144 -13.21 -4.94 -13.34
N PRO A 145 -13.34 -6.18 -12.85
CA PRO A 145 -12.32 -6.85 -12.06
C PRO A 145 -11.08 -7.16 -12.90
N ARG A 146 -9.94 -7.36 -12.21
CA ARG A 146 -8.66 -7.78 -12.80
C ARG A 146 -8.16 -6.85 -13.91
N GLY A 147 -8.48 -5.55 -13.81
CA GLY A 147 -8.02 -4.53 -14.74
C GLY A 147 -8.69 -4.56 -16.12
N ALA A 148 -9.79 -5.31 -16.29
CA ALA A 148 -10.44 -5.48 -17.59
C ALA A 148 -10.94 -4.16 -18.21
N GLY A 149 -11.18 -3.12 -17.40
CA GLY A 149 -11.56 -1.78 -17.87
C GLY A 149 -10.54 -1.08 -18.76
N ALA A 150 -9.24 -1.42 -18.67
CA ALA A 150 -8.20 -0.78 -19.49
C ALA A 150 -8.46 -0.95 -20.99
N ALA A 151 -8.93 -2.14 -21.39
CA ALA A 151 -9.22 -2.44 -22.78
C ALA A 151 -10.44 -1.67 -23.32
N TRP A 152 -11.38 -1.28 -22.45
CA TRP A 152 -12.57 -0.51 -22.81
C TRP A 152 -12.27 0.97 -22.99
N ARG A 153 -11.41 1.54 -22.13
CA ARG A 153 -10.91 2.92 -22.29
C ARG A 153 -10.20 3.14 -23.63
N VAL A 154 -9.35 2.20 -24.05
CA VAL A 154 -8.69 2.25 -25.37
C VAL A 154 -9.71 2.24 -26.52
N ARG A 155 -10.90 1.67 -26.30
CA ARG A 155 -12.00 1.64 -27.27
C ARG A 155 -12.95 2.83 -27.14
N GLY A 156 -12.65 3.81 -26.29
CA GLY A 156 -13.44 5.02 -26.08
C GLY A 156 -14.63 4.86 -25.14
N TYR A 157 -14.66 3.80 -24.33
CA TYR A 157 -15.69 3.61 -23.30
C TYR A 157 -15.11 3.94 -21.93
N ASP A 158 -15.58 5.04 -21.35
CA ASP A 158 -15.21 5.46 -19.99
C ASP A 158 -16.26 5.03 -18.96
N ASP A 159 -17.55 5.01 -19.33
CA ASP A 159 -18.67 4.51 -18.53
C ASP A 159 -19.00 3.05 -18.90
N LEU A 160 -19.20 2.20 -17.90
CA LEU A 160 -19.61 0.81 -18.05
C LEU A 160 -21.00 0.70 -18.69
N LEU A 161 -21.89 1.67 -18.46
CA LEU A 161 -23.24 1.68 -19.03
C LEU A 161 -23.24 1.89 -20.55
N ASP A 162 -22.17 2.47 -21.10
CA ASP A 162 -22.01 2.64 -22.54
C ASP A 162 -21.46 1.37 -23.22
N VAL A 163 -20.91 0.41 -22.46
CA VAL A 163 -20.32 -0.81 -23.01
C VAL A 163 -21.41 -1.76 -23.52
N PRO A 164 -21.34 -2.23 -24.79
CA PRO A 164 -22.33 -3.17 -25.30
C PRO A 164 -22.34 -4.49 -24.51
N PRO A 165 -23.50 -4.89 -23.93
CA PRO A 165 -23.57 -6.02 -22.99
C PRO A 165 -23.22 -7.37 -23.65
N ASP A 166 -23.49 -7.52 -24.94
CA ASP A 166 -23.14 -8.69 -25.75
C ASP A 166 -21.62 -8.89 -25.91
N ARG A 167 -20.82 -7.87 -25.60
CA ARG A 167 -19.36 -7.91 -25.64
C ARG A 167 -18.72 -8.15 -24.28
N LEU A 168 -19.51 -8.31 -23.23
CA LEU A 168 -19.05 -8.68 -21.90
C LEU A 168 -19.33 -10.16 -21.65
N SER A 169 -18.41 -10.83 -20.94
CA SER A 169 -18.54 -12.25 -20.63
C SER A 169 -18.03 -12.58 -19.23
N GLY A 170 -18.45 -13.73 -18.71
CA GLY A 170 -18.08 -14.22 -17.39
C GLY A 170 -18.37 -13.19 -16.30
N VAL A 171 -17.38 -12.97 -15.42
CA VAL A 171 -17.52 -12.03 -14.30
C VAL A 171 -17.79 -10.58 -14.74
N ASN A 172 -17.30 -10.16 -15.91
CA ASN A 172 -17.50 -8.78 -16.39
C ASN A 172 -18.97 -8.55 -16.78
N ALA A 173 -19.62 -9.56 -17.37
CA ALA A 173 -21.05 -9.53 -17.65
C ALA A 173 -21.89 -9.49 -16.37
N ILE A 174 -21.49 -10.26 -15.35
CA ILE A 174 -22.13 -10.25 -14.03
C ILE A 174 -22.06 -8.86 -13.39
N VAL A 175 -20.87 -8.23 -13.38
CA VAL A 175 -20.68 -6.87 -12.84
C VAL A 175 -21.56 -5.87 -13.59
N HIS A 176 -21.55 -5.89 -14.92
CA HIS A 176 -22.40 -5.01 -15.71
C HIS A 176 -23.90 -5.21 -15.43
N VAL A 177 -24.40 -6.45 -15.38
CA VAL A 177 -25.81 -6.73 -15.05
C VAL A 177 -26.16 -6.23 -13.65
N ALA A 178 -25.29 -6.45 -12.66
CA ALA A 178 -25.51 -5.96 -11.30
C ALA A 178 -25.53 -4.42 -11.24
N THR A 179 -24.62 -3.75 -11.96
CA THR A 179 -24.57 -2.30 -12.08
C THR A 179 -25.83 -1.73 -12.73
N VAL A 180 -26.24 -2.27 -13.89
CA VAL A 180 -27.45 -1.80 -14.61
C VAL A 180 -28.73 -2.04 -13.81
N SER A 181 -28.83 -3.19 -13.14
CA SER A 181 -30.04 -3.57 -12.39
C SER A 181 -30.10 -3.02 -10.97
N GLY A 182 -28.98 -2.51 -10.43
CA GLY A 182 -28.83 -2.16 -9.02
C GLY A 182 -28.98 -3.37 -8.07
N THR A 183 -28.98 -4.60 -8.58
CA THR A 183 -29.23 -5.82 -7.80
C THR A 183 -27.95 -6.64 -7.67
N PRO A 184 -27.47 -6.91 -6.44
CA PRO A 184 -26.29 -7.74 -6.23
C PRO A 184 -26.46 -9.16 -6.79
N PHE A 185 -25.41 -9.67 -7.44
CA PHE A 185 -25.35 -11.08 -7.83
C PHE A 185 -24.91 -11.96 -6.66
N HIS A 186 -25.60 -13.08 -6.45
CA HIS A 186 -25.26 -14.08 -5.43
C HIS A 186 -25.11 -15.46 -6.07
N ASP A 187 -23.90 -16.03 -6.02
CA ASP A 187 -23.67 -17.43 -6.42
C ASP A 187 -24.06 -18.39 -5.29
N ARG A 188 -25.37 -18.59 -5.13
CA ARG A 188 -25.92 -19.50 -4.11
C ARG A 188 -25.48 -20.95 -4.32
N GLY A 189 -25.27 -21.36 -5.57
CA GLY A 189 -24.83 -22.71 -5.90
C GLY A 189 -23.39 -22.96 -5.50
N GLY A 190 -22.48 -22.03 -5.84
CA GLY A 190 -21.08 -22.07 -5.43
C GLY A 190 -20.93 -22.04 -3.90
N ALA A 191 -21.62 -21.13 -3.22
CA ALA A 191 -21.56 -21.03 -1.77
C ALA A 191 -22.00 -22.33 -1.06
N ALA A 192 -23.07 -22.98 -1.55
CA ALA A 192 -23.53 -24.24 -0.98
C ALA A 192 -22.52 -25.39 -1.17
N ALA A 193 -21.80 -25.42 -2.28
CA ALA A 193 -20.80 -26.46 -2.57
C ALA A 193 -19.51 -26.32 -1.73
N GLU A 194 -19.15 -25.10 -1.33
CA GLU A 194 -17.99 -24.81 -0.49
C GLU A 194 -18.24 -25.18 0.98
N MET A 195 -19.47 -24.99 1.47
CA MET A 195 -19.87 -25.38 2.82
C MET A 195 -19.98 -26.90 3.04
N MET A 196 -19.99 -27.69 1.97
CA MET A 196 -20.04 -29.17 2.00
C MET A 196 -18.66 -29.84 1.92
N GLN A 197 -17.58 -29.05 1.83
CA GLN A 197 -16.19 -29.51 1.84
C GLN A 197 -15.55 -29.33 3.21
#